data_AF-A0AAW2BX42-F1
#
_entry.id   AF-A0AAW2BX42-F1
#
_cell.length_a   1.000
_cell.length_b   1.000
_cell.length_c   1.000
_cell.angle_alpha   90.00
_cell.angle_beta   90.00
_cell.angle_gamma   90.00
#
_symmetry.space_group_name_H-M   'P 1'
#
loop_
_entity.id
_entity.type
_entity.pdbx_description
1 polymer ?
#
loop_
_entity_poly.entity_id
_entity_poly.type
_entity_poly.pdbx_seq_one_letter_code
_entity_poly.pdbx_strand_id
1 'polypeptide(L)'
;MGGTKKRWKTVDSFAGEIYRFADLLEKHRNEVAALETWDNGKPYEQAANVEIPLVIRTFRYYAGWADKINGLTVPADGPYHVQTLHEPIGVAGQLVP
;
A
#
# COMPACT_ATOMS: atom_id res chain seq x y z
N MET A 1 13.29 13.99 24.93
CA MET A 1 12.75 14.11 23.56
C MET A 1 12.72 12.73 22.94
N GLY A 2 11.63 11.99 23.14
CA GLY A 2 11.57 10.57 22.81
C GLY A 2 10.23 10.16 22.23
N GLY A 3 10.29 9.33 21.18
CA GLY A 3 9.22 8.39 20.85
C GLY A 3 8.37 8.67 19.61
N THR A 4 8.91 8.45 18.40
CA THR A 4 8.08 8.29 17.18
C THR A 4 8.44 7.09 16.32
N LYS A 5 9.29 6.16 16.79
CA LYS A 5 9.73 5.00 15.99
C LYS A 5 8.94 3.68 16.18
N LYS A 6 7.93 3.60 17.05
CA LYS A 6 7.29 2.31 17.43
C LYS A 6 5.99 1.91 16.71
N ARG A 7 5.34 2.80 15.95
CA ARG A 7 3.95 2.59 15.53
C ARG A 7 3.74 1.54 14.42
N TRP A 8 4.72 1.30 13.56
CA TRP A 8 4.55 0.48 12.35
C TRP A 8 4.62 -1.04 12.56
N LYS A 9 5.18 -1.52 13.68
CA LYS A 9 5.31 -2.96 13.96
C LYS A 9 4.09 -3.59 14.64
N THR A 10 3.11 -2.79 15.06
CA THR A 10 1.99 -3.22 15.94
C THR A 10 0.62 -2.74 15.45
N VAL A 11 0.52 -2.30 14.20
CA VAL A 11 -0.77 -1.89 13.63
C VAL A 11 -1.51 -3.11 13.09
N ASP A 12 -2.44 -3.61 13.90
CA ASP A 12 -3.50 -4.53 13.46
C ASP A 12 -4.37 -3.94 12.32
N SER A 13 -4.23 -2.63 12.03
CA SER A 13 -5.05 -1.88 11.07
C SER A 13 -4.28 -1.29 9.85
N PHE A 14 -3.12 -1.85 9.45
CA PHE A 14 -2.38 -1.33 8.29
C PHE A 14 -3.24 -1.21 7.02
N ALA A 15 -4.14 -2.17 6.79
CA ALA A 15 -5.14 -2.12 5.72
C ALA A 15 -6.05 -0.87 5.81
N GLY A 16 -6.50 -0.52 7.03
CA GLY A 16 -7.38 0.61 7.28
C GLY A 16 -6.74 1.96 6.93
N GLU A 17 -5.44 2.11 7.19
CA GLU A 17 -4.72 3.34 6.82
C GLU A 17 -4.55 3.48 5.30
N ILE A 18 -4.33 2.36 4.58
CA ILE A 18 -4.26 2.39 3.11
C ILE A 18 -5.65 2.68 2.51
N TYR A 19 -6.72 2.10 3.06
CA TYR A 19 -8.09 2.44 2.64
C TYR A 19 -8.40 3.92 2.87
N ARG A 20 -8.05 4.45 4.05
CA ARG A 20 -8.19 5.87 4.35
C ARG A 20 -7.40 6.77 3.39
N PHE A 21 -6.19 6.36 3.00
CA PHE A 21 -5.40 7.08 2.00
C PHE A 21 -6.12 7.11 0.65
N ALA A 22 -6.66 5.98 0.20
CA ALA A 22 -7.42 5.91 -1.05
C ALA A 22 -8.68 6.79 -1.00
N ASP A 23 -9.40 6.82 0.13
CA ASP A 23 -10.58 7.68 0.31
C ASP A 23 -10.22 9.17 0.25
N LEU A 24 -9.09 9.57 0.83
CA LEU A 24 -8.60 10.94 0.74
C LEU A 24 -8.17 11.29 -0.69
N LEU A 25 -7.48 10.38 -1.38
CA LEU A 25 -7.09 10.59 -2.77
C LEU A 25 -8.31 10.75 -3.68
N GLU A 26 -9.35 9.95 -3.46
CA GLU A 26 -10.62 10.04 -4.19
C GLU A 26 -11.36 11.35 -3.90
N LYS A 27 -11.41 11.77 -2.62
CA LYS A 27 -11.99 13.06 -2.21
C LYS A 27 -11.31 14.25 -2.91
N HIS A 28 -9.99 14.19 -3.09
CA HIS A 28 -9.19 15.26 -3.68
C HIS A 28 -8.83 15.03 -5.16
N ARG A 29 -9.48 14.09 -5.85
CA ARG A 29 -9.07 13.60 -7.18
C ARG A 29 -8.86 14.68 -8.24
N ASN A 30 -9.68 15.74 -8.25
CA ASN A 30 -9.59 16.82 -9.24
C ASN A 30 -8.35 17.70 -8.99
N GLU A 31 -8.03 17.98 -7.73
CA GLU A 31 -6.85 18.74 -7.33
C GLU A 31 -5.58 17.96 -7.69
N VAL A 32 -5.55 16.66 -7.39
CA VAL A 32 -4.41 15.81 -7.73
C VAL A 32 -4.25 15.65 -9.24
N ALA A 33 -5.35 15.50 -10.00
CA ALA A 33 -5.27 15.44 -11.46
C ALA A 33 -4.74 16.75 -12.07
N ALA A 34 -5.13 17.91 -11.54
CA ALA A 34 -4.61 19.20 -11.99
C ALA A 34 -3.11 19.34 -11.71
N LEU A 35 -2.67 18.95 -10.51
CA LEU A 35 -1.24 18.94 -10.15
C LEU A 35 -0.43 18.00 -11.05
N GLU A 36 -0.94 16.79 -11.30
CA GLU A 36 -0.30 15.81 -12.20
C GLU A 36 -0.16 16.36 -13.62
N THR A 37 -1.18 17.05 -14.13
CA THR A 37 -1.13 17.73 -15.42
C THR A 37 -0.14 18.87 -15.46
N TRP A 38 -0.04 19.68 -14.40
CA TRP A 38 0.91 20.78 -14.33
C TRP A 38 2.36 20.32 -14.25
N ASP A 39 2.61 19.25 -13.49
CA ASP A 39 3.97 18.72 -13.29
C ASP A 39 4.46 17.94 -14.51
N ASN A 40 3.61 17.06 -15.07
CA ASN A 40 4.00 16.18 -16.18
C ASN A 40 3.64 16.71 -17.58
N GLY A 41 2.83 17.77 -17.69
CA GLY A 41 2.38 18.33 -18.97
C GLY A 41 1.36 17.48 -19.75
N LYS A 42 0.79 16.44 -19.13
CA LYS A 42 -0.21 15.57 -19.77
C LYS A 42 -1.60 16.21 -19.79
N PRO A 43 -2.48 15.87 -20.75
CA PRO A 43 -3.86 16.39 -20.76
C PRO A 43 -4.61 16.07 -19.47
N TYR A 44 -5.36 17.05 -18.94
CA TYR A 44 -6.13 16.88 -17.71
C TYR A 44 -7.08 15.67 -17.76
N GLU A 45 -7.74 15.45 -18.90
CA GLU A 45 -8.64 14.31 -19.07
C GLU A 45 -7.92 12.96 -18.93
N GLN A 46 -6.64 12.87 -19.31
CA GLN A 46 -5.85 11.65 -19.11
C GLN A 46 -5.57 11.44 -17.61
N ALA A 47 -5.11 12.48 -16.90
CA ALA A 47 -4.85 12.40 -15.48
C ALA A 47 -6.13 12.06 -14.69
N ALA A 48 -7.22 12.80 -14.95
CA ALA A 48 -8.46 12.73 -14.20
C ALA A 48 -9.26 11.43 -14.44
N ASN A 49 -9.31 10.94 -15.68
CA ASN A 49 -10.19 9.82 -16.03
C ASN A 49 -9.48 8.47 -16.12
N VAL A 50 -8.14 8.45 -16.20
CA VAL A 50 -7.37 7.21 -16.35
C VAL A 50 -6.46 6.99 -15.16
N GLU A 51 -5.53 7.92 -14.92
CA GLU A 51 -4.43 7.69 -13.99
C GLU A 51 -4.85 7.80 -12.53
N ILE A 52 -5.51 8.88 -12.12
CA ILE A 52 -5.98 9.03 -10.73
C ILE A 52 -6.95 7.89 -10.33
N PRO A 53 -7.93 7.50 -11.16
CA PRO A 53 -8.75 6.32 -10.89
C PRO A 53 -7.94 5.02 -10.78
N LEU A 54 -6.88 4.85 -11.59
CA LEU A 54 -6.00 3.69 -11.51
C LEU A 54 -5.20 3.66 -10.20
N VAL A 55 -4.67 4.81 -9.76
CA VAL A 55 -3.93 4.92 -8.49
C VAL A 55 -4.84 4.60 -7.31
N ILE A 56 -6.05 5.17 -7.26
CA ILE A 56 -7.03 4.88 -6.20
C ILE A 56 -7.33 3.38 -6.13
N ARG A 57 -7.63 2.75 -7.28
CA ARG A 57 -7.88 1.30 -7.33
C ARG A 57 -6.68 0.48 -6.87
N THR A 58 -5.48 0.88 -7.27
CA THR A 58 -4.23 0.20 -6.87
C THR A 58 -4.06 0.19 -5.36
N PHE A 59 -4.25 1.33 -4.70
CA PHE A 59 -4.17 1.39 -3.24
C PHE A 59 -5.26 0.56 -2.56
N ARG A 60 -6.51 0.62 -3.04
CA ARG A 60 -7.60 -0.23 -2.50
C ARG A 60 -7.32 -1.72 -2.66
N TYR A 61 -6.73 -2.12 -3.78
CA TYR A 61 -6.32 -3.51 -4.02
C TYR A 61 -5.27 -3.98 -3.02
N TYR A 62 -4.19 -3.20 -2.82
CA TYR A 62 -3.13 -3.56 -1.87
C TYR A 62 -3.57 -3.45 -0.41
N ALA A 63 -4.48 -2.54 -0.08
CA ALA A 63 -5.14 -2.52 1.23
C ALA A 63 -5.85 -3.86 1.51
N GLY A 64 -6.54 -4.40 0.50
CA GLY A 64 -7.17 -5.71 0.57
C GLY A 64 -6.21 -6.89 0.68
N TRP A 65 -4.94 -6.72 0.30
CA TRP A 65 -3.91 -7.76 0.44
C TRP A 65 -3.18 -7.73 1.79
N ALA A 66 -3.23 -6.62 2.52
CA ALA A 66 -2.40 -6.39 3.70
C ALA A 66 -2.58 -7.44 4.81
N ASP A 67 -3.75 -8.07 4.93
CA ASP A 67 -4.07 -9.13 5.89
C ASP A 67 -4.07 -10.55 5.26
N LYS A 68 -3.67 -10.69 3.99
CA LYS A 68 -3.71 -11.95 3.22
C LYS A 68 -2.34 -12.50 2.87
N ILE A 69 -1.27 -11.90 3.40
CA ILE A 69 0.10 -12.37 3.24
C ILE A 69 0.37 -13.45 4.29
N ASN A 70 -0.06 -14.68 3.99
CA ASN A 70 0.05 -15.81 4.89
C ASN A 70 1.28 -16.68 4.57
N GLY A 71 1.90 -17.23 5.60
CA GLY A 71 2.88 -18.31 5.47
C GLY A 71 2.20 -19.69 5.33
N LEU A 72 3.01 -20.75 5.43
CA LEU A 72 2.57 -22.13 5.27
C LEU A 72 2.92 -22.95 6.52
N THR A 73 2.09 -23.92 6.85
CA THR A 73 2.48 -25.03 7.75
C THR A 73 2.97 -26.18 6.87
N VAL A 74 4.20 -26.65 7.10
CA VAL A 74 4.84 -27.66 6.26
C VAL A 74 4.82 -29.01 6.99
N PRO A 75 4.30 -30.08 6.35
CA PRO A 75 4.42 -31.42 6.91
C PRO A 75 5.88 -31.87 6.81
N ALA A 76 6.54 -31.98 7.96
CA ALA A 76 7.92 -32.44 8.06
C ALA A 76 7.97 -33.87 8.61
N ASP A 77 8.98 -34.63 8.18
CA ASP A 77 9.24 -35.96 8.73
C ASP A 77 9.68 -35.86 10.20
N GLY A 78 9.10 -36.71 11.06
CA GLY A 78 9.40 -36.75 12.49
C GLY A 78 8.55 -35.79 13.36
N PRO A 79 8.83 -35.68 14.66
CA PRO A 79 7.99 -34.95 15.61
C PRO A 79 8.30 -33.43 15.63
N TYR A 80 8.29 -32.79 14.46
CA TYR A 80 8.59 -31.36 14.32
C TYR A 80 7.36 -30.58 13.86
N HIS A 81 7.18 -29.38 14.42
CA HIS A 81 6.26 -28.38 13.89
C HIS A 81 7.04 -27.38 13.04
N VAL A 82 6.73 -27.31 11.75
CA VAL A 82 7.40 -26.42 10.81
C VAL A 82 6.39 -25.46 10.20
N GLN A 83 6.68 -24.17 10.32
CA GLN A 83 5.91 -23.10 9.71
C GLN A 83 6.83 -22.10 9.02
N THR A 84 6.37 -21.51 7.92
CA THR A 84 7.01 -20.40 7.25
C THR A 84 6.29 -19.10 7.62
N LEU A 85 7.04 -18.01 7.69
CA LEU A 85 6.52 -16.67 7.90
C LEU A 85 6.93 -15.80 6.71
N HIS A 86 6.02 -14.97 6.24
CA HIS A 86 6.32 -13.93 5.25
C HIS A 86 6.53 -12.61 5.98
N GLU A 87 7.78 -12.40 6.42
CA GLU A 87 8.15 -11.18 7.13
C GLU A 87 8.51 -10.04 6.16
N PRO A 88 8.18 -8.78 6.50
CA PRO A 88 8.62 -7.65 5.71
C PRO A 88 10.15 -7.56 5.73
N ILE A 89 10.75 -7.29 4.56
CA ILE A 89 12.21 -7.22 4.40
C ILE A 89 12.86 -6.08 5.22
N GLY A 90 12.06 -5.06 5.60
CA GLY A 90 12.51 -3.89 6.33
C GLY A 90 12.51 -2.64 5.45
N VAL A 91 13.64 -1.96 5.34
CA VAL A 91 13.77 -0.72 4.57
C VAL A 91 13.86 -1.03 3.08
N ALA A 92 13.00 -0.39 2.28
CA ALA A 92 13.00 -0.49 0.82
C ALA A 92 13.20 0.89 0.17
N GLY A 93 14.12 1.00 -0.79
CA GLY A 93 14.29 2.19 -1.62
C GLY A 93 13.54 2.01 -2.94
N GLN A 94 12.66 2.96 -3.28
CA GLN A 94 11.88 2.94 -4.52
C GLN A 94 12.28 4.14 -5.38
N LEU A 95 12.80 3.89 -6.58
CA LEU A 95 13.08 4.89 -7.60
C LEU A 95 12.03 4.77 -8.70
N VAL A 96 11.36 5.88 -9.01
CA VAL A 96 10.33 5.97 -10.05
C VAL A 96 10.80 6.92 -11.15
N PRO A 97 10.45 6.67 -12.43
CA PRO A 97 10.84 7.50 -13.57
C PRO A 97 10.17 8.88 -13.56
#